data_AF-A0A2U1KF18-F1
#
_entry.id   AF-A0A2U1KF18-F1
#
_cell.length_a   1.000
_cell.length_b   1.000
_cell.length_c   1.000
_cell.angle_alpha   90.00
_cell.angle_beta   90.00
_cell.angle_gamma   90.00
#
_symmetry.space_group_name_H-M   'P 1'
#
loop_
_entity.id
_entity.type
_entity.pdbx_description
1 polymer ?
#
loop_
_entity_poly.entity_id
_entity_poly.type
_entity_poly.pdbx_seq_one_letter_code
_entity_poly.pdbx_strand_id
1 'polypeptide(L)'
;MTYIPLKQVLTPPINPTINSLGQLGNAHVCFNDLGVHQLIHHWLRVHACMEPFIIVTYQHLGSLYAVFKLLIPHMRHALAINAMARESLISAEGIIECSFTPGKYSTEMACVAYRDWWRPEGLPEYLIRRGNGST
;
A
#
# COMPACT_ATOMS: atom_id res chain seq x y z
N MET A 1 -11.61 -13.28 -37.80
CA MET A 1 -10.89 -13.29 -36.51
C MET A 1 -10.35 -11.88 -36.31
N THR A 2 -10.86 -11.14 -35.32
CA THR A 2 -10.52 -9.73 -35.12
C THR A 2 -9.19 -9.63 -34.36
N TYR A 3 -8.20 -8.94 -34.93
CA TYR A 3 -6.92 -8.72 -34.27
C TYR A 3 -7.10 -7.74 -33.10
N ILE A 4 -6.81 -8.20 -31.88
CA ILE A 4 -6.78 -7.35 -30.68
C ILE A 4 -5.31 -7.06 -30.37
N PRO A 5 -4.86 -5.79 -30.44
CA PRO A 5 -3.49 -5.44 -30.13
C PRO A 5 -3.15 -5.70 -28.65
N LEU A 6 -1.91 -6.14 -28.39
CA LEU A 6 -1.41 -6.48 -27.04
C LEU A 6 -1.40 -5.27 -26.08
N LYS A 7 -1.23 -4.06 -26.62
CA LYS A 7 -1.30 -2.79 -25.90
C LYS A 7 -2.23 -1.85 -26.66
N GLN A 8 -3.21 -1.28 -25.96
CA GLN A 8 -4.20 -0.39 -26.55
C GLN A 8 -4.62 0.68 -25.56
N VAL A 9 -5.04 1.83 -26.07
CA VAL A 9 -5.65 2.89 -25.30
C VAL A 9 -7.16 2.70 -25.37
N LEU A 10 -7.80 2.56 -24.21
CA LEU A 10 -9.25 2.47 -24.10
C LEU A 10 -9.79 3.83 -23.68
N THR A 11 -10.69 4.40 -24.48
CA THR A 11 -11.38 5.64 -24.14
C THR A 11 -12.80 5.34 -23.67
N PRO A 12 -13.39 6.19 -22.79
CA PRO A 12 -14.80 6.07 -22.43
C PRO A 12 -15.68 6.02 -23.69
N PRO A 13 -16.72 5.18 -23.70
CA PRO A 13 -17.59 5.06 -24.87
C PRO A 13 -18.49 6.29 -24.99
N ILE A 14 -18.80 6.70 -26.22
CA ILE A 14 -19.79 7.77 -26.49
C ILE A 14 -21.20 7.32 -26.05
N ASN A 15 -21.49 6.02 -26.13
CA ASN A 15 -22.76 5.43 -25.70
C ASN A 15 -22.51 4.31 -24.65
N PRO A 16 -22.99 4.45 -23.40
CA PRO A 16 -22.58 3.58 -22.29
C PRO A 16 -23.17 2.17 -22.30
N THR A 17 -24.13 1.86 -23.18
CA THR A 17 -24.97 0.67 -23.04
C THR A 17 -24.27 -0.65 -23.38
N ILE A 18 -23.18 -0.65 -24.15
CA ILE A 18 -22.39 -1.87 -24.46
C ILE A 18 -20.91 -1.49 -24.64
N ASN A 19 -20.14 -1.45 -23.56
CA ASN A 19 -18.67 -1.34 -23.63
C ASN A 19 -17.96 -2.30 -22.68
N SER A 20 -18.06 -3.60 -22.97
CA SER A 20 -17.39 -4.66 -22.21
C SER A 20 -15.86 -4.50 -22.17
N LEU A 21 -15.26 -3.99 -23.25
CA LEU A 21 -13.81 -3.75 -23.30
C LEU A 21 -13.40 -2.60 -22.38
N GLY A 22 -14.17 -1.51 -22.34
CA GLY A 22 -13.94 -0.41 -21.39
C GLY A 22 -14.17 -0.82 -19.94
N GLN A 23 -15.17 -1.67 -19.67
CA GLN A 23 -15.38 -2.26 -18.34
C GLN A 23 -14.20 -3.12 -17.91
N LEU A 24 -13.66 -3.94 -18.81
CA LEU A 24 -12.45 -4.72 -18.56
C LEU A 24 -11.23 -3.82 -18.32
N GLY A 25 -11.07 -2.74 -19.09
CA GLY A 25 -10.05 -1.72 -18.86
C GLY A 25 -10.12 -1.11 -17.47
N ASN A 26 -11.32 -0.72 -17.04
CA ASN A 26 -11.54 -0.20 -15.69
C ASN A 26 -11.21 -1.25 -14.62
N ALA A 27 -11.63 -2.50 -14.81
CA ALA A 27 -11.29 -3.59 -13.90
C ALA A 27 -9.77 -3.77 -13.75
N HIS A 28 -9.01 -3.74 -14.85
CA HIS A 28 -7.54 -3.80 -14.78
C HIS A 28 -6.93 -2.65 -13.98
N VAL A 29 -7.41 -1.42 -14.19
CA VAL A 29 -6.96 -0.26 -13.40
C VAL A 29 -7.28 -0.46 -11.92
N CYS A 30 -8.50 -0.91 -11.59
CA CYS A 30 -8.91 -1.19 -10.21
C CYS A 30 -8.05 -2.27 -9.55
N PHE A 31 -7.73 -3.38 -10.24
CA PHE A 31 -6.87 -4.42 -9.67
C PHE A 31 -5.45 -3.93 -9.40
N ASN A 32 -4.88 -3.12 -10.29
CA ASN A 32 -3.59 -2.49 -10.07
C ASN A 32 -3.63 -1.54 -8.86
N ASP A 33 -4.67 -0.70 -8.76
CA ASP A 33 -4.85 0.23 -7.65
C ASP A 33 -5.01 -0.51 -6.32
N LEU A 34 -5.81 -1.58 -6.28
CA LEU A 34 -5.97 -2.43 -5.09
C LEU A 34 -4.64 -3.05 -4.63
N GLY A 35 -3.83 -3.54 -5.56
CA GLY A 35 -2.50 -4.07 -5.26
C GLY A 35 -1.56 -3.01 -4.68
N VAL A 36 -1.49 -1.83 -5.30
CA VAL A 36 -0.68 -0.71 -4.81
C VAL A 36 -1.21 -0.21 -3.45
N HIS A 37 -2.52 -0.07 -3.31
CA HIS A 37 -3.16 0.35 -2.08
C HIS A 37 -2.83 -0.60 -0.93
N GLN A 38 -3.07 -1.90 -1.09
CA GLN A 38 -2.88 -2.85 0.00
C GLN A 38 -1.42 -3.09 0.34
N LEU A 39 -0.56 -3.29 -0.66
CA LEU A 39 0.83 -3.67 -0.43
C LEU A 39 1.71 -2.47 -0.07
N ILE A 40 1.48 -1.32 -0.70
CA ILE A 40 2.35 -0.15 -0.59
C ILE A 40 1.73 0.84 0.38
N HIS A 41 0.56 1.39 0.07
CA HIS A 41 0.00 2.48 0.88
C HIS A 41 -0.45 2.04 2.26
N HIS A 42 -1.00 0.84 2.38
CA HIS A 42 -1.50 0.29 3.63
C HIS A 42 -0.41 -0.51 4.36
N TRP A 43 -0.01 -1.67 3.83
CA TRP A 43 0.95 -2.54 4.49
C TRP A 43 2.31 -1.86 4.69
N LEU A 44 3.00 -1.45 3.61
CA LEU A 44 4.34 -0.90 3.74
C LEU A 44 4.36 0.40 4.54
N ARG A 45 3.60 1.42 4.12
CA ARG A 45 3.72 2.79 4.65
C ARG A 45 3.15 2.96 6.05
N VAL A 46 2.15 2.18 6.44
CA VAL A 46 1.53 2.25 7.76
C VAL A 46 2.06 1.16 8.67
N HIS A 47 1.88 -0.11 8.30
CA HIS A 47 2.22 -1.22 9.19
C HIS A 47 3.72 -1.44 9.31
N ALA A 48 4.39 -1.75 8.20
CA ALA A 48 5.79 -2.16 8.22
C ALA A 48 6.73 -1.02 8.61
N CYS A 49 6.50 0.20 8.10
CA CYS A 49 7.36 1.34 8.41
C CYS A 49 7.21 1.85 9.85
N MET A 50 6.07 1.65 10.52
CA MET A 50 5.88 2.08 11.91
C MET A 50 6.49 1.12 12.92
N GLU A 51 6.59 -0.17 12.60
CA GLU A 51 7.09 -1.21 13.52
C GLU A 51 8.49 -0.89 14.11
N PRO A 52 9.50 -0.43 13.33
CA PRO A 52 10.78 -0.01 13.88
C PRO A 52 10.69 1.15 14.88
N PHE A 53 9.84 2.15 14.62
CA PHE A 53 9.66 3.29 15.54
C PHE A 53 9.04 2.84 16.86
N ILE A 54 8.12 1.88 16.81
CA ILE A 54 7.52 1.31 18.02
C ILE A 54 8.57 0.57 18.83
N ILE A 55 9.35 -0.31 18.19
CA ILE A 55 10.42 -1.08 18.84
C ILE A 55 11.42 -0.12 19.52
N VAL A 56 11.91 0.89 18.80
CA VAL A 56 12.87 1.86 19.34
C VAL A 56 12.27 2.67 20.48
N THR A 57 10.99 3.08 20.38
CA THR A 57 10.29 3.82 21.44
C THR A 57 10.24 3.02 22.73
N TYR A 58 9.87 1.74 22.67
CA TYR A 58 9.84 0.88 23.87
C TYR A 58 11.23 0.50 24.40
N GLN A 59 12.25 0.40 23.53
CA GLN A 59 13.61 0.05 23.94
C GLN A 59 14.39 1.22 24.54
N HIS A 60 14.16 2.45 24.07
CA HIS A 60 15.03 3.60 24.37
C HIS A 60 14.34 4.76 25.08
N LEU A 61 13.00 4.83 25.09
CA LEU A 61 12.27 5.87 25.82
C LEU A 61 11.59 5.27 27.05
N GLY A 62 12.02 5.72 28.24
CA GLY A 62 11.40 5.33 29.49
C GLY A 62 9.98 5.92 29.69
N SER A 63 9.20 5.32 30.58
CA SER A 63 7.81 5.73 30.84
C SER A 63 7.64 7.16 31.40
N LEU A 64 8.71 7.74 31.92
CA LEU A 64 8.72 9.11 32.46
C LEU A 64 8.86 10.19 31.38
N TYR A 65 9.41 9.85 30.21
CA TYR A 65 9.63 10.83 29.13
C TYR A 65 8.29 11.27 28.53
N ALA A 66 8.13 12.59 28.35
CA ALA A 66 6.93 13.16 27.75
C ALA A 66 6.67 12.61 26.33
N VAL A 67 7.74 12.40 25.55
CA VAL A 67 7.66 11.82 24.20
C VAL A 67 7.13 10.39 24.23
N PHE A 68 7.57 9.56 25.19
CA PHE A 68 7.02 8.21 25.35
C PHE A 68 5.51 8.25 25.61
N LYS A 69 5.09 9.08 26.58
CA LYS A 69 3.66 9.23 26.93
C LYS A 69 2.82 9.75 25.76
N LEU A 70 3.38 10.63 24.93
CA LEU A 70 2.76 11.13 23.72
C LEU A 70 2.58 10.02 22.67
N LEU A 71 3.60 9.18 22.46
CA LEU A 71 3.62 8.21 21.37
C LEU A 71 2.84 6.92 21.66
N ILE A 72 2.87 6.40 22.89
CA ILE A 72 2.28 5.08 23.22
C ILE A 72 0.81 4.93 22.80
N PRO A 73 -0.09 5.91 22.97
CA PRO A 73 -1.47 5.79 22.52
C PRO A 73 -1.62 5.52 21.01
N HIS A 74 -0.67 5.99 20.19
CA HIS A 74 -0.65 5.82 18.74
C HIS A 74 0.00 4.53 18.27
N MET A 75 0.68 3.82 19.17
CA MET A 75 1.40 2.56 18.88
C MET A 75 0.62 1.33 19.35
N ARG A 76 -0.51 1.55 20.02
CA ARG A 76 -1.33 0.50 20.62
C ARG A 76 -1.74 -0.54 19.56
N HIS A 77 -1.54 -1.82 19.87
CA HIS A 77 -1.87 -2.98 19.03
C HIS A 77 -1.10 -3.13 17.72
N ALA A 78 -0.30 -2.13 17.29
CA ALA A 78 0.39 -2.17 16.01
C ALA A 78 1.36 -3.36 15.86
N LEU A 79 2.14 -3.70 16.90
CA LEU A 79 3.00 -4.90 16.86
C LEU A 79 2.19 -6.20 16.80
N ALA A 80 1.07 -6.26 17.52
CA ALA A 80 0.23 -7.46 17.57
C ALA A 80 -0.44 -7.73 16.22
N ILE A 81 -0.99 -6.70 15.58
CA ILE A 81 -1.61 -6.84 14.25
C ILE A 81 -0.57 -7.16 13.18
N ASN A 82 0.64 -6.58 13.25
CA ASN A 82 1.71 -6.91 12.31
C ASN A 82 2.20 -8.35 12.46
N ALA A 83 2.25 -8.88 13.69
CA ALA A 83 2.57 -10.28 13.94
C ALA A 83 1.52 -11.22 13.32
N MET A 84 0.23 -10.97 13.56
CA MET A 84 -0.86 -11.74 12.94
C MET A 84 -0.86 -11.63 11.41
N ALA A 85 -0.51 -10.46 10.87
CA ALA A 85 -0.38 -10.26 9.45
C ALA A 85 0.77 -11.09 8.85
N ARG A 86 1.93 -11.15 9.52
CA ARG A 86 3.05 -12.03 9.12
C ARG A 86 2.70 -13.52 9.15
N GLU A 87 1.79 -13.93 10.03
CA GLU A 87 1.38 -15.32 10.17
C GLU A 87 0.38 -15.74 9.08
N SER A 88 -0.62 -14.91 8.80
CA SER A 88 -1.80 -15.32 8.02
C SER A 88 -2.11 -14.48 6.78
N LEU A 89 -1.63 -13.23 6.74
CA LEU A 89 -2.02 -12.26 5.71
C LEU A 89 -0.96 -12.17 4.61
N ILE A 90 0.28 -11.83 4.97
CA ILE A 90 1.40 -11.56 4.05
C ILE A 90 2.44 -12.70 4.01
N SER A 91 2.16 -13.82 4.68
CA SER A 91 2.94 -15.05 4.61
C SER A 91 2.85 -15.68 3.22
N ALA A 92 3.80 -16.58 2.92
CA ALA A 92 3.71 -17.46 1.76
C ALA A 92 2.40 -18.25 1.81
N GLU A 93 1.68 -18.32 0.69
CA GLU A 93 0.34 -18.93 0.61
C GLU A 93 -0.72 -18.26 1.51
N GLY A 94 -0.39 -17.10 2.11
CA GLY A 94 -1.31 -16.30 2.91
C GLY A 94 -2.39 -15.63 2.06
N ILE A 95 -3.29 -14.91 2.74
CA ILE A 95 -4.46 -14.29 2.09
C ILE A 95 -4.05 -13.36 0.94
N ILE A 96 -2.99 -12.57 1.11
CA ILE A 96 -2.52 -11.62 0.08
C ILE A 96 -2.03 -12.36 -1.16
N GLU A 97 -1.17 -13.37 -1.01
CA GLU A 97 -0.66 -14.13 -2.16
C GLU A 97 -1.77 -14.89 -2.89
N CYS A 98 -2.81 -15.33 -2.18
CA CYS A 98 -3.92 -16.05 -2.78
C CYS A 98 -4.99 -15.13 -3.42
N SER A 99 -5.07 -13.85 -3.02
CA SER A 99 -6.19 -12.97 -3.40
C SER A 99 -5.79 -11.80 -4.29
N PHE A 100 -4.50 -11.47 -4.40
CA PHE A 100 -4.02 -10.32 -5.16
C PHE A 100 -3.20 -10.75 -6.38
N THR A 101 -3.32 -9.98 -7.46
CA THR A 101 -2.68 -10.25 -8.75
C THR A 101 -1.17 -10.54 -8.68
N PRO A 102 -0.36 -9.88 -7.81
CA PRO A 102 1.08 -10.18 -7.75
C PRO A 102 1.40 -11.57 -7.19
N GLY A 103 0.47 -12.24 -6.50
CA GLY A 103 0.69 -13.57 -5.93
C GLY A 103 1.91 -13.62 -5.01
N LYS A 104 2.77 -14.63 -5.19
CA LYS A 104 4.04 -14.79 -4.46
C LYS A 104 5.03 -13.63 -4.57
N TYR A 105 4.82 -12.70 -5.51
CA TYR A 105 5.65 -11.51 -5.67
C TYR A 105 5.12 -10.30 -4.88
N SER A 106 4.04 -10.46 -4.10
CA SER A 106 3.40 -9.37 -3.35
C SER A 106 4.34 -8.68 -2.37
N THR A 107 5.08 -9.46 -1.57
CA THR A 107 6.04 -8.92 -0.61
C THR A 107 7.25 -8.29 -1.32
N GLU A 108 7.72 -8.88 -2.42
CA GLU A 108 8.80 -8.30 -3.23
C GLU A 108 8.41 -6.93 -3.81
N MET A 109 7.18 -6.79 -4.30
CA MET A 109 6.66 -5.51 -4.79
C MET A 109 6.70 -4.43 -3.72
N ALA A 110 6.36 -4.76 -2.46
CA ALA A 110 6.47 -3.83 -1.33
C ALA A 110 7.94 -3.47 -1.03
N CYS A 111 8.87 -4.44 -1.09
CA CYS A 111 10.30 -4.17 -0.91
C CYS A 111 10.88 -3.23 -1.99
N VAL A 112 10.53 -3.44 -3.25
CA VAL A 112 10.92 -2.56 -4.36
C VAL A 112 10.35 -1.15 -4.15
N ALA A 113 9.08 -1.05 -3.78
CA ALA A 113 8.46 0.25 -3.47
C ALA A 113 9.11 0.93 -2.26
N TYR A 114 9.56 0.18 -1.24
CA TYR A 114 10.31 0.74 -0.12
C TYR A 114 11.63 1.34 -0.58
N ARG A 115 12.38 0.65 -1.44
CA ARG A 115 13.65 1.16 -1.96
C ARG A 115 13.45 2.42 -2.81
N ASP A 116 12.46 2.40 -3.70
CA ASP A 116 12.38 3.36 -4.80
C ASP A 116 11.39 4.51 -4.52
N TRP A 117 10.32 4.27 -3.75
CA TRP A 117 9.19 5.20 -3.58
C TRP A 117 8.98 5.70 -2.14
N TRP A 118 9.58 5.07 -1.13
CA TRP A 118 9.40 5.48 0.26
C TRP A 118 10.15 6.75 0.58
N ARG A 119 9.49 7.67 1.29
CA ARG A 119 10.08 8.90 1.82
C ARG A 119 9.40 9.23 3.16
N PRO A 120 10.16 9.56 4.22
CA PRO A 120 9.59 10.02 5.48
C PRO A 120 9.21 11.50 5.34
N GLU A 121 8.01 11.77 4.85
CA GLU A 121 7.52 13.13 4.60
C GLU A 121 6.15 13.36 5.23
N GLY A 122 5.84 14.62 5.54
CA GLY A 122 4.52 15.03 6.00
C GLY A 122 3.51 15.13 4.85
N LEU A 123 2.24 15.28 5.22
CA LEU A 123 1.15 15.48 4.26
C LEU A 123 1.36 16.71 3.36
N PRO A 124 1.82 17.88 3.85
CA PRO A 124 2.05 19.04 3.00
C PRO A 124 3.09 18.76 1.89
N GLU A 125 4.25 18.20 2.25
CA GLU A 125 5.31 17.87 1.32
C GLU A 125 4.86 16.81 0.31
N TYR A 126 4.11 15.81 0.78
CA TYR A 126 3.51 14.78 -0.07
C TYR A 126 2.60 15.39 -1.14
N LEU A 127 1.72 16.33 -0.77
CA LEU A 127 0.77 16.97 -1.70
C LEU A 127 1.48 17.86 -2.72
N ILE A 128 2.43 18.69 -2.27
CA ILE A 128 3.21 19.58 -3.15
C ILE A 128 3.95 18.76 -4.20
N ARG A 129 4.66 17.70 -3.80
CA ARG A 129 5.40 16.86 -4.75
C ARG A 129 4.48 16.18 -5.78
N ARG A 130 3.24 15.87 -5.41
CA ARG A 130 2.26 15.25 -6.30
C ARG A 130 1.54 16.27 -7.21
N GLY A 131 1.87 17.55 -7.13
CA GLY A 131 1.20 18.61 -7.88
C GLY A 131 -0.19 18.96 -7.35
N ASN A 132 -0.50 18.57 -6.11
CA ASN A 132 -1.81 18.73 -5.47
C ASN A 132 -1.80 19.73 -4.30
N GLY A 133 -0.68 20.45 -4.09
CA GLY A 133 -0.51 21.44 -3.03
C GLY A 133 0.17 22.71 -3.54
N SER A 134 -0.03 23.83 -2.85
CA SER A 134 0.66 25.10 -3.10
C SER A 134 1.83 25.30 -2.15
N THR A 135 2.90 25.91 -2.64
CA THR A 135 4.06 26.38 -1.85
C THR A 135 3.72 27.63 -1.05
#